data_AF-A0A9P3V833-F1
#
_entry.id   AF-A0A9P3V833-F1
#
_cell.length_a   1.000
_cell.length_b   1.000
_cell.length_c   1.000
_cell.angle_alpha   90.00
_cell.angle_beta   90.00
_cell.angle_gamma   90.00
#
_symmetry.space_group_name_H-M   'P 1'
#
loop_
_entity.id
_entity.type
_entity.pdbx_description
1 polymer ?
#
loop_
_entity_poly.entity_id
_entity_poly.type
_entity_poly.pdbx_seq_one_letter_code
_entity_poly.pdbx_strand_id
1 'polypeptide(L)'
;MKLRINDDYVIRNSQFQYILSKQNGVDKNGTEIFKDVGYYPSIDKALQAFVDYQIKTSEINSFEKLASELNAIRELLVDIASKLEITIPSMEEDK
;
A
#
# COMPACT_ATOMS: atom_id res chain seq x y z
N MET A 1 0.07 -17.36 1.22
CA MET A 1 0.94 -16.17 1.38
C MET A 1 0.15 -15.05 2.06
N LYS A 2 0.77 -14.32 2.97
CA LYS A 2 0.25 -13.11 3.60
C LYS A 2 1.34 -12.05 3.57
N LEU A 3 1.15 -11.00 2.79
CA LEU A 3 2.01 -9.83 2.72
C LEU A 3 1.37 -8.72 3.55
N ARG A 4 2.03 -8.30 4.64
CA ARG A 4 1.54 -7.18 5.45
C ARG A 4 1.99 -5.88 4.79
N ILE A 5 1.04 -4.98 4.53
CA ILE A 5 1.33 -3.65 3.97
C ILE A 5 1.59 -2.66 5.11
N ASN A 6 0.71 -2.67 6.13
CA ASN A 6 0.84 -1.89 7.36
C ASN A 6 0.08 -2.60 8.51
N ASP A 7 -0.17 -1.90 9.61
CA ASP A 7 -0.86 -2.45 10.79
C ASP A 7 -2.29 -2.92 10.46
N ASP A 8 -2.95 -2.25 9.52
CA ASP A 8 -4.35 -2.47 9.20
C ASP A 8 -4.58 -3.33 7.96
N TYR A 9 -3.64 -3.39 7.01
CA TYR A 9 -3.90 -3.98 5.69
C TYR A 9 -2.90 -5.08 5.34
N VAL A 10 -3.44 -6.14 4.73
CA VAL A 10 -2.68 -7.27 4.19
C VAL A 10 -3.14 -7.64 2.79
N ILE A 11 -2.22 -8.16 1.98
CA ILE A 11 -2.53 -8.88 0.76
C ILE A 11 -2.40 -10.38 1.06
N ARG A 12 -3.50 -11.11 0.85
CA ARG A 12 -3.55 -12.57 0.92
C ARG A 12 -3.63 -13.11 -0.52
N ASN A 13 -3.19 -14.34 -0.75
CA ASN A 13 -3.39 -14.98 -2.05
C ASN A 13 -4.42 -16.13 -1.94
N SER A 14 -5.27 -16.21 -2.95
CA SER A 14 -6.08 -17.37 -3.30
C SER A 14 -5.44 -18.12 -4.49
N GLN A 15 -6.10 -19.15 -5.00
CA GLN A 15 -5.67 -19.91 -6.18
C GLN A 15 -5.62 -19.05 -7.44
N PHE A 16 -6.49 -18.03 -7.57
CA PHE A 16 -6.64 -17.26 -8.81
C PHE A 16 -6.44 -15.75 -8.64
N GLN A 17 -6.39 -15.25 -7.40
CA GLN A 17 -6.50 -13.83 -7.11
C GLN A 17 -5.68 -13.45 -5.88
N TYR A 18 -5.30 -12.18 -5.84
CA TYR A 18 -4.79 -11.50 -4.66
C TYR A 18 -5.92 -10.74 -3.99
N ILE A 19 -6.02 -10.89 -2.67
CA ILE A 19 -7.11 -10.37 -1.87
C ILE A 19 -6.53 -9.29 -0.97
N LEU A 20 -6.94 -8.04 -1.16
CA LEU A 20 -6.66 -6.95 -0.23
C LEU A 20 -7.66 -7.07 0.92
N SER A 21 -7.16 -7.20 2.14
CA SER A 21 -8.00 -7.30 3.33
C SER A 21 -7.57 -6.28 4.38
N LYS A 22 -8.56 -5.73 5.10
CA LYS A 22 -8.35 -4.90 6.29
C LYS A 22 -8.54 -5.74 7.54
N GLN A 23 -7.67 -5.58 8.53
CA GLN A 23 -7.83 -6.16 9.86
C GLN A 23 -9.09 -5.60 10.51
N ASN A 24 -9.92 -6.49 11.03
CA ASN A 24 -11.24 -6.20 11.58
C ASN A 24 -11.39 -6.90 12.94
N GLY A 25 -10.41 -6.66 13.82
CA GLY A 25 -10.37 -7.20 15.17
C GLY A 25 -9.62 -8.53 15.30
N VAL A 26 -9.85 -9.18 16.43
CA VAL A 26 -9.27 -10.47 16.80
C VAL A 26 -10.36 -11.42 17.28
N ASP A 27 -10.20 -12.71 17.03
CA ASP A 27 -11.10 -13.74 17.53
C ASP A 27 -10.87 -14.01 19.03
N LYS A 28 -11.67 -14.92 19.60
CA LYS A 28 -11.59 -15.32 21.02
C LYS A 28 -10.24 -15.92 21.42
N ASN A 29 -9.43 -16.35 20.45
CA ASN A 29 -8.11 -16.95 20.64
C ASN A 29 -6.98 -15.96 20.33
N GLY A 30 -7.30 -14.69 20.03
CA GLY A 30 -6.33 -13.65 19.67
C GLY A 30 -5.88 -13.69 18.20
N THR A 31 -6.54 -14.47 17.35
CA THR A 31 -6.21 -14.55 15.92
C THR A 31 -6.80 -13.36 15.18
N GLU A 32 -5.99 -12.69 14.38
CA GLU A 32 -6.43 -11.55 13.55
C GLU A 32 -7.54 -11.95 12.58
N ILE A 33 -8.66 -11.23 12.62
CA ILE A 33 -9.76 -11.36 11.68
C ILE A 33 -9.58 -10.34 10.56
N PHE A 34 -9.82 -10.75 9.33
CA PHE A 34 -9.69 -9.90 8.15
C PHE A 34 -11.01 -9.76 7.42
N LYS A 35 -11.33 -8.54 7.01
CA LYS A 35 -12.44 -8.20 6.11
C LYS A 35 -11.89 -7.90 4.73
N ASP A 36 -12.43 -8.56 3.71
CA ASP A 36 -11.99 -8.35 2.33
C ASP A 36 -12.46 -7.00 1.80
N VAL A 37 -11.52 -6.30 1.16
CA VAL A 37 -11.68 -4.96 0.59
C VAL A 37 -11.77 -5.05 -0.93
N GLY A 38 -11.01 -5.97 -1.55
CA GLY A 38 -11.02 -6.16 -2.99
C GLY A 38 -10.24 -7.38 -3.45
N TYR A 39 -10.50 -7.77 -4.70
CA TYR A 39 -9.90 -8.92 -5.36
C TYR A 39 -9.22 -8.48 -6.65
N TYR A 40 -7.98 -8.91 -6.86
CA TYR A 40 -7.13 -8.41 -7.93
C TYR A 40 -6.39 -9.56 -8.63
N PRO A 41 -6.16 -9.45 -9.95
CA PRO A 41 -5.48 -10.49 -10.73
C PRO A 41 -3.99 -10.60 -10.41
N SER A 42 -3.38 -9.55 -9.86
CA SER A 42 -1.95 -9.48 -9.58
C SER A 42 -1.65 -8.60 -8.36
N ILE A 43 -0.45 -8.75 -7.79
CA ILE A 43 0.00 -8.00 -6.60
C ILE A 43 0.10 -6.51 -6.91
N ASP A 44 0.63 -6.13 -8.07
CA ASP A 44 0.77 -4.73 -8.49
C ASP A 44 -0.60 -4.03 -8.55
N LYS A 45 -1.64 -4.69 -9.07
CA LYS A 45 -3.00 -4.14 -9.09
C LYS A 45 -3.61 -4.01 -7.69
N ALA A 46 -3.34 -4.95 -6.80
CA ALA A 46 -3.77 -4.86 -5.41
C ALA A 46 -3.10 -3.70 -4.67
N LEU A 47 -1.79 -3.50 -4.87
CA LEU A 47 -1.04 -2.39 -4.29
C LEU A 47 -1.49 -1.04 -4.85
N GLN A 48 -1.71 -0.93 -6.17
CA GLN A 48 -2.25 0.30 -6.77
C GLN A 48 -3.61 0.65 -6.18
N ALA A 49 -4.52 -0.33 -6.08
CA ALA A 49 -5.84 -0.09 -5.51
C ALA A 49 -5.79 0.28 -4.03
N PHE A 50 -4.83 -0.25 -3.27
CA PHE A 50 -4.58 0.16 -1.90
C PHE A 50 -4.13 1.62 -1.82
N VAL A 51 -3.17 2.05 -2.65
CA VAL A 51 -2.70 3.45 -2.70
C VAL A 51 -3.85 4.38 -3.09
N ASP A 52 -4.60 4.05 -4.14
CA ASP A 52 -5.75 4.86 -4.59
C ASP A 52 -6.81 4.96 -3.49
N TYR A 53 -7.05 3.88 -2.75
CA TYR A 53 -7.96 3.87 -1.60
C TYR A 53 -7.44 4.79 -0.48
N GLN A 54 -6.17 4.65 -0.09
CA GLN A 54 -5.56 5.51 0.93
C GLN A 54 -5.66 6.98 0.54
N ILE A 55 -5.36 7.36 -0.70
CA ILE A 55 -5.50 8.75 -1.17
C ILE A 55 -6.95 9.22 -1.07
N LYS A 56 -7.92 8.39 -1.45
CA LYS A 56 -9.36 8.74 -1.42
C LYS A 56 -9.93 8.85 -0.01
N THR A 57 -9.44 8.05 0.92
CA THR A 57 -9.98 7.96 2.29
C THR A 57 -9.12 8.64 3.33
N SER A 58 -7.89 9.04 2.98
CA SER A 58 -7.06 9.86 3.85
C SER A 58 -7.78 11.17 4.10
N GLU A 59 -7.81 11.60 5.37
CA GLU A 59 -8.20 12.95 5.75
C GLU A 59 -7.14 13.96 5.28
N ILE A 60 -6.93 14.01 3.96
CA ILE A 60 -6.18 15.06 3.28
C ILE A 60 -7.13 16.24 3.18
N ASN A 61 -7.22 16.97 4.28
CA ASN A 61 -7.99 18.22 4.36
C ASN A 61 -7.21 19.38 3.71
N SER A 62 -5.96 19.15 3.29
CA SER A 62 -5.13 20.16 2.62
C SER A 62 -4.08 19.54 1.70
N PHE A 63 -3.76 20.28 0.65
CA PHE A 63 -2.74 19.93 -0.35
C PHE A 63 -1.35 19.71 0.30
N GLU A 64 -1.06 20.37 1.44
CA GLU A 64 0.21 20.18 2.16
C GLU A 64 0.36 18.76 2.72
N LYS A 65 -0.72 18.15 3.23
CA LYS A 65 -0.63 16.77 3.75
C LYS A 65 -0.35 15.76 2.65
N LEU A 66 -1.01 15.92 1.48
CA LEU A 66 -0.75 15.08 0.31
C LEU A 66 0.71 15.22 -0.17
N ALA A 67 1.21 16.46 -0.25
CA ALA A 67 2.60 16.71 -0.62
C ALA A 67 3.58 16.06 0.38
N SER A 68 3.27 16.12 1.67
CA SER A 68 4.07 15.47 2.72
C SER A 68 4.07 13.95 2.60
N GLU A 69 2.92 13.32 2.37
CA GLU A 69 2.83 11.87 2.18
C GLU A 69 3.56 11.42 0.91
N LEU A 70 3.43 12.16 -0.19
CA LEU A 70 4.12 11.87 -1.44
C LEU A 70 5.65 11.96 -1.28
N ASN A 71 6.13 12.94 -0.52
CA ASN A 71 7.57 13.07 -0.22
C ASN A 71 8.08 11.90 0.64
N ALA A 72 7.32 11.47 1.66
CA ALA A 72 7.70 10.31 2.47
C ALA A 72 7.79 9.02 1.64
N ILE A 73 6.87 8.81 0.70
CA ILE A 73 6.92 7.68 -0.24
C ILE A 73 8.14 7.77 -1.16
N ARG A 74 8.47 8.96 -1.66
CA ARG A 74 9.67 9.18 -2.49
C ARG A 74 10.95 8.86 -1.73
N GLU A 75 11.07 9.32 -0.49
CA GLU A 75 12.23 9.02 0.37
C GLU A 75 12.37 7.51 0.61
N LEU A 76 11.27 6.82 0.89
CA LEU A 76 11.27 5.37 1.06
C LEU A 76 11.72 4.65 -0.22
N LEU A 77 11.26 5.09 -1.39
CA LEU A 77 11.69 4.52 -2.67
C LEU A 77 13.18 4.74 -2.89
N VAL A 78 13.71 5.95 -2.62
CA VAL A 78 15.14 6.26 -2.74
C VAL A 78 15.98 5.37 -1.82
N ASP A 79 15.53 5.16 -0.58
CA ASP A 79 16.20 4.26 0.36
C ASP A 79 16.20 2.81 -0.13
N ILE A 80 15.07 2.31 -0.62
CA ILE A 80 14.97 0.97 -1.21
C ILE A 80 15.88 0.84 -2.44
N ALA A 81 15.87 1.83 -3.33
CA ALA A 81 16.67 1.80 -4.55
C ALA A 81 18.18 1.86 -4.25
N SER A 82 18.58 2.65 -3.26
CA SER A 82 19.97 2.69 -2.76
C SER A 82 20.41 1.34 -2.21
N LYS A 83 19.52 0.64 -1.48
CA LYS A 83 19.79 -0.71 -0.95
C LYS A 83 19.85 -1.78 -2.03
N LEU A 84 19.25 -1.53 -3.20
CA LEU A 84 19.20 -2.46 -4.32
C LEU A 84 20.19 -2.12 -5.44
N GLU A 85 21.01 -1.06 -5.28
CA GLU A 85 21.91 -0.52 -6.33
C GLU A 85 21.17 -0.13 -7.63
N ILE A 86 19.91 0.29 -7.50
CA ILE A 86 19.06 0.70 -8.63
C ILE A 86 18.96 2.22 -8.66
N THR A 87 19.14 2.82 -9.83
CA THR A 87 18.92 4.26 -10.02
C THR A 87 17.45 4.55 -10.24
N ILE A 88 16.85 5.41 -9.41
CA ILE A 88 15.49 5.93 -9.66
C ILE A 88 15.59 7.04 -10.72
N PRO A 89 14.80 6.99 -11.82
CA PRO A 89 14.74 8.09 -12.78
C PRO A 89 14.22 9.36 -12.10
N SER A 90 14.95 10.47 -12.23
CA SER A 90 14.42 11.78 -11.88
C SER A 90 13.27 12.10 -12.82
N MET A 91 12.10 12.46 -12.28
CA MET A 91 11.09 13.15 -13.07
C MET A 91 11.65 14.54 -13.38
N GLU A 92 12.21 14.71 -14.57
CA GLU A 92 12.46 16.05 -15.11
C GLU A 92 11.11 16.77 -15.20
N GLU A 93 11.05 17.98 -14.63
CA GLU A 93 9.93 18.88 -14.88
C GLU A 93 9.94 19.22 -16.37
N ASP A 94 8.93 18.72 -17.10
CA ASP A 94 8.61 19.20 -18.43
C ASP A 94 8.46 20.73 -18.36
N LYS A 95 9.42 21.44 -18.97
CA LYS A 95 9.44 22.91 -19.08
C LYS A 95 8.35 23.45 -20.00
#